data_AF-A0A962D0C0-F1
#
_entry.id   AF-A0A962D0C0-F1
#
_cell.length_a   1.000
_cell.length_b   1.000
_cell.length_c   1.000
_cell.angle_alpha   90.00
_cell.angle_beta   90.00
_cell.angle_gamma   90.00
#
_symmetry.space_group_name_H-M   'P 1'
#
loop_
_entity.id
_entity.type
_entity.pdbx_description
1 polymer ?
#
loop_
_entity_poly.entity_id
_entity_poly.type
_entity_poly.pdbx_seq_one_letter_code
_entity_poly.pdbx_strand_id
1 'polypeptide(L)'
;DDFVREHNAAVNRLDVITGRDPIEVDYDAGQVIEITQHDGSRLRLRKLAADYDPRDRLGAMNHIAQRQAAGELVTGLLYVDPQAEDLHDHLQTSQRPLNRLDERELCPGGDVLARVNASLR
;
A
#
# COMPACT_ATOMS: atom_id res chain seq x y z
N ASP A 1 -15.90 7.70 -35.65
CA ASP A 1 -15.49 6.35 -35.18
C ASP A 1 -14.09 5.97 -35.63
N ASP A 2 -13.08 6.81 -35.37
CA ASP A 2 -11.70 6.51 -35.78
C ASP A 2 -10.65 7.02 -34.78
N PHE A 3 -11.01 7.08 -33.50
CA PHE A 3 -10.09 7.46 -32.40
C PHE A 3 -9.90 6.35 -31.35
N VAL A 4 -10.72 5.29 -31.43
CA VAL A 4 -10.73 4.19 -30.45
C VAL A 4 -9.87 2.99 -30.92
N ARG A 5 -9.49 2.95 -32.21
CA ARG A 5 -8.82 1.77 -32.80
C ARG A 5 -7.28 1.79 -32.78
N GLU A 6 -6.64 2.91 -32.51
CA GLU A 6 -5.17 2.96 -32.40
C GLU A 6 -4.64 2.74 -30.97
N HIS A 7 -5.49 2.88 -29.95
CA HIS A 7 -5.11 2.73 -28.53
C HIS A 7 -5.37 1.32 -27.99
N ASN A 8 -5.07 0.28 -28.78
CA ASN A 8 -5.24 -1.12 -28.33
C ASN A 8 -4.07 -2.04 -28.75
N ALA A 9 -3.04 -1.50 -29.38
CA ALA A 9 -1.91 -2.28 -29.92
C ALA A 9 -0.57 -2.07 -29.18
N ALA A 10 -0.54 -1.27 -28.11
CA ALA A 10 0.64 -1.11 -27.28
C ALA A 10 0.28 -1.37 -25.82
N VAL A 11 1.22 -1.97 -25.09
CA VAL A 11 1.17 -2.23 -23.64
C VAL A 11 0.46 -3.52 -23.23
N ASN A 12 0.87 -4.63 -23.85
CA ASN A 12 1.06 -5.86 -23.07
C ASN A 12 2.31 -6.58 -23.61
N ARG A 13 3.47 -5.92 -23.48
CA ARG A 13 4.68 -6.71 -23.33
C ARG A 13 4.51 -7.41 -21.99
N LEU A 14 4.35 -8.72 -22.03
CA LEU A 14 4.59 -9.57 -20.88
C LEU A 14 6.02 -9.27 -20.44
N ASP A 15 6.17 -8.36 -19.49
CA ASP A 15 7.44 -8.15 -18.79
C ASP A 15 7.69 -9.44 -18.03
N VAL A 16 8.41 -10.36 -18.66
CA VAL A 16 8.94 -11.55 -18.00
C VAL A 16 9.98 -11.04 -17.02
N ILE A 17 9.57 -10.84 -15.77
CA ILE A 17 10.47 -10.56 -14.66
C ILE A 17 11.25 -11.85 -14.45
N THR A 18 12.48 -11.91 -14.98
CA THR A 18 13.41 -12.98 -14.62
C THR A 18 13.69 -12.85 -13.13
N GLY A 19 13.40 -13.91 -12.37
CA GLY A 19 13.70 -13.93 -10.94
C GLY A 19 15.19 -13.71 -10.72
N ARG A 20 15.54 -12.78 -9.84
CA ARG A 20 16.89 -12.66 -9.29
C ARG A 20 16.84 -13.13 -7.83
N ASP A 21 17.92 -13.73 -7.35
CA ASP A 21 17.97 -14.18 -5.96
C ASP A 21 17.77 -13.01 -4.99
N PRO A 22 17.08 -13.19 -3.85
CA PRO A 22 16.93 -12.15 -2.86
C PRO A 22 18.28 -11.65 -2.34
N ILE A 23 18.40 -10.33 -2.17
CA ILE A 23 19.52 -9.73 -1.42
C ILE A 23 19.03 -9.54 0.00
N GLU A 24 19.52 -10.37 0.93
CA GLU A 24 19.19 -10.28 2.35
C GLU A 24 20.28 -9.55 3.12
N VAL A 25 19.88 -8.61 3.97
CA VAL A 25 20.78 -7.85 4.83
C VAL A 25 20.14 -7.65 6.20
N ASP A 26 20.94 -7.83 7.25
CA ASP A 26 20.58 -7.52 8.63
C ASP A 26 21.62 -6.56 9.23
N TYR A 27 21.13 -5.53 9.91
CA TYR A 27 21.92 -4.41 10.42
C TYR A 27 21.15 -3.70 11.53
N ASP A 28 21.89 -3.04 12.43
CA ASP A 28 21.29 -2.48 13.65
C ASP A 28 20.52 -1.19 13.38
N ALA A 29 19.63 -0.84 14.32
CA ALA A 29 18.91 0.43 14.29
C ALA A 29 19.89 1.63 14.21
N GLY A 30 19.56 2.61 13.36
CA GLY A 30 20.39 3.80 13.12
C GLY A 30 21.60 3.58 12.20
N GLN A 31 21.95 2.34 11.86
CA GLN A 31 23.06 2.05 10.97
C GLN A 31 22.71 2.31 9.49
N VAL A 32 23.78 2.53 8.71
CA VAL A 32 23.71 2.59 7.25
C VAL A 32 24.57 1.46 6.69
N ILE A 33 24.01 0.73 5.74
CA ILE A 33 24.73 -0.27 4.95
C ILE A 33 24.68 0.12 3.48
N GLU A 34 25.78 -0.12 2.77
CA GLU A 34 25.81 0.00 1.32
C GLU A 34 25.70 -1.38 0.68
N ILE A 35 24.72 -1.56 -0.21
CA ILE A 35 24.46 -2.81 -0.93
C ILE A 35 24.68 -2.61 -2.43
N THR A 36 25.22 -3.63 -3.08
CA THR A 36 25.34 -3.66 -4.55
C THR A 36 24.15 -4.45 -5.10
N GLN A 37 23.37 -3.82 -5.96
CA GLN A 37 22.27 -4.48 -6.65
C GLN A 37 22.81 -5.38 -7.77
N HIS A 38 21.96 -6.29 -8.24
CA HIS A 38 22.28 -7.25 -9.29
C HIS A 38 22.70 -6.61 -10.64
N ASP A 39 22.41 -5.33 -10.88
CA ASP A 39 22.84 -4.58 -12.06
C ASP A 39 24.16 -3.79 -11.83
N GLY A 40 24.78 -3.96 -10.66
CA GLY A 40 26.00 -3.27 -10.25
C GLY A 40 25.78 -1.87 -9.66
N SER A 41 24.56 -1.35 -9.65
CA SER A 41 24.24 -0.10 -8.94
C SER A 41 24.37 -0.27 -7.43
N ARG A 42 24.60 0.83 -6.71
CA ARG A 42 24.81 0.82 -5.25
C ARG A 42 23.71 1.58 -4.55
N LEU A 43 23.14 0.99 -3.50
CA LEU A 43 22.15 1.62 -2.63
C LEU A 43 22.70 1.73 -1.22
N ARG A 44 22.41 2.85 -0.55
CA ARG A 44 22.69 3.02 0.88
C ARG A 44 21.38 2.92 1.64
N LEU A 45 21.23 1.89 2.47
CA LEU A 45 20.05 1.67 3.29
C LEU A 45 20.32 2.14 4.71
N ARG A 46 19.48 3.02 5.24
CA ARG A 46 19.53 3.50 6.63
C ARG A 46 18.34 2.93 7.41
N LYS A 47 18.62 2.15 8.45
CA LYS A 47 17.58 1.72 9.39
C LYS A 47 17.26 2.87 10.33
N LEU A 48 15.98 3.10 10.58
CA LEU A 48 15.56 4.08 11.58
C LEU A 48 16.23 3.78 12.93
N ALA A 49 16.55 4.85 13.66
CA ALA A 49 17.06 4.74 15.02
C ALA A 49 15.97 4.27 15.97
N ALA A 50 16.37 3.63 17.09
CA ALA A 50 15.42 3.02 18.03
C ALA A 50 14.51 4.05 18.74
N ASP A 51 14.94 5.31 18.78
CA ASP A 51 14.25 6.44 19.39
C ASP A 51 13.40 7.26 18.40
N TYR A 52 13.28 6.82 17.15
CA TYR A 52 12.46 7.47 16.14
C TYR A 52 10.97 7.39 16.50
N ASP A 53 10.27 8.55 16.53
CA ASP A 53 8.82 8.59 16.74
C ASP A 53 8.06 8.55 15.40
N PRO A 54 7.37 7.46 15.06
CA PRO A 54 6.64 7.33 13.81
C PRO A 54 5.29 8.06 13.80
N ARG A 55 4.91 8.78 14.87
CA ARG A 55 3.61 9.47 14.96
C ARG A 55 3.66 10.91 14.45
N ASP A 56 4.85 11.44 14.20
CA ASP A 56 5.04 12.79 13.65
C ASP A 56 5.15 12.75 12.11
N ARG A 57 4.07 13.15 11.44
CA ARG A 57 4.02 13.23 9.97
C ARG A 57 5.06 14.18 9.39
N LEU A 58 5.24 15.35 10.00
CA LEU A 58 6.19 16.37 9.54
C LEU A 58 7.62 15.89 9.80
N GLY A 59 7.88 15.31 10.97
CA GLY A 59 9.13 14.65 11.32
C GLY A 59 9.52 13.57 10.31
N ALA A 60 8.58 12.71 9.93
CA ALA A 60 8.81 11.67 8.93
C ALA A 60 9.15 12.24 7.55
N MET A 61 8.37 13.20 7.05
CA MET A 61 8.62 13.84 5.77
C MET A 61 9.99 14.53 5.74
N ASN A 62 10.33 15.27 6.79
CA ASN A 62 11.62 15.94 6.92
C ASN A 62 12.77 14.94 6.98
N HIS A 63 12.62 13.86 7.74
CA HIS A 63 13.65 12.82 7.85
C HIS A 63 13.91 12.17 6.49
N ILE A 64 12.86 11.76 5.77
CA ILE A 64 12.98 11.19 4.42
C ILE A 64 13.69 12.17 3.48
N ALA A 65 13.26 13.43 3.43
CA ALA A 65 13.85 14.43 2.55
C ALA A 65 15.35 14.66 2.85
N GLN A 66 15.72 14.76 4.14
CA GLN A 66 17.11 14.92 4.55
C GLN A 66 17.98 13.71 4.17
N ARG A 67 17.49 12.49 4.39
CA ARG A 67 18.23 11.27 4.07
C ARG A 67 18.33 11.05 2.56
N GLN A 68 17.27 11.35 1.82
CA GLN A 68 17.27 11.32 0.36
C GLN A 68 18.28 12.32 -0.21
N ALA A 69 18.37 13.54 0.32
CA ALA A 69 19.39 14.51 -0.05
C ALA A 69 20.82 14.02 0.27
N ALA A 70 20.98 13.21 1.32
CA ALA A 70 22.22 12.52 1.64
C ALA A 70 22.47 11.27 0.77
N GLY A 71 21.53 10.91 -0.12
CA GLY A 71 21.53 9.71 -0.97
C GLY A 71 21.39 8.39 -0.21
N GLU A 72 20.70 8.44 0.93
CA GLU A 72 20.36 7.29 1.77
C GLU A 72 18.86 6.98 1.63
N LEU A 73 18.52 5.69 1.56
CA LEU A 73 17.15 5.19 1.54
C LEU A 73 16.77 4.69 2.94
N VAL A 74 15.74 5.29 3.52
CA VAL A 74 15.31 5.00 4.90
C VAL A 74 14.46 3.73 4.93
N THR A 75 14.71 2.86 5.91
CA THR A 75 14.01 1.58 6.10
C THR A 75 13.44 1.46 7.52
N GLY A 76 12.27 0.82 7.64
CA GLY A 76 11.52 0.65 8.89
C GLY A 76 10.12 1.27 8.85
N LEU A 77 9.51 1.47 10.02
CA LEU A 77 8.21 2.14 10.16
C LEU A 77 8.40 3.67 10.09
N LEU A 78 8.14 4.24 8.90
CA LEU A 78 8.38 5.67 8.66
C LEU A 78 7.32 6.57 9.32
N TYR A 79 6.05 6.18 9.22
CA TYR A 79 4.94 6.94 9.81
C TYR A 79 3.75 6.01 10.08
N VAL A 80 3.05 6.27 11.18
CA VAL A 80 1.75 5.68 11.50
C VAL A 80 0.86 6.78 12.06
N ASP A 81 -0.35 6.90 11.54
CA ASP A 81 -1.36 7.79 12.09
C ASP A 81 -2.03 7.11 13.31
N PRO A 82 -1.84 7.63 14.54
CA PRO A 82 -2.42 7.01 15.73
C PRO A 82 -3.95 7.20 15.82
N GLN A 83 -4.55 8.02 14.95
CA GLN A 83 -5.99 8.29 14.92
C GLN A 83 -6.66 7.71 13.67
N ALA A 84 -5.95 6.90 12.88
CA ALA A 84 -6.55 6.22 11.74
C ALA A 84 -7.68 5.29 12.21
N GLU A 85 -8.87 5.48 11.64
CA GLU A 85 -9.99 4.57 11.82
C GLU A 85 -9.82 3.32 10.94
N ASP A 86 -10.36 2.20 11.40
CA ASP A 86 -10.41 0.98 10.61
C ASP A 86 -11.26 1.20 9.34
N LEU A 87 -10.81 0.66 8.20
CA LEU A 87 -11.47 0.88 6.92
C LEU A 87 -12.88 0.29 6.88
N HIS A 88 -13.11 -0.86 7.52
CA HIS A 88 -14.45 -1.47 7.55
C HIS A 88 -15.42 -0.65 8.36
N ASP A 89 -14.96 -0.07 9.47
CA ASP A 89 -15.73 0.87 10.29
C ASP A 89 -16.02 2.16 9.52
N HIS A 90 -15.01 2.74 8.86
CA HIS A 90 -15.17 3.97 8.07
C HIS A 90 -16.15 3.81 6.91
N LEU A 91 -16.07 2.68 6.18
CA LEU A 91 -16.96 2.37 5.07
C LEU A 91 -18.32 1.78 5.50
N GLN A 92 -18.54 1.62 6.81
CA GLN A 92 -19.75 1.01 7.39
C GLN A 92 -20.10 -0.34 6.75
N THR A 93 -19.07 -1.13 6.45
CA THR A 93 -19.23 -2.43 5.79
C THR A 93 -19.65 -3.52 6.78
N SER A 94 -20.10 -4.67 6.26
CA SER A 94 -20.54 -5.77 7.12
C SER A 94 -19.41 -6.31 7.99
N GLN A 95 -19.67 -6.50 9.29
CA GLN A 95 -18.71 -7.16 10.20
C GLN A 95 -18.44 -8.63 9.83
N ARG A 96 -19.37 -9.26 9.11
CA ARG A 96 -19.18 -10.62 8.59
C ARG A 96 -18.54 -10.58 7.21
N PRO A 97 -17.49 -11.38 6.98
CA PRO A 97 -16.92 -11.55 5.65
C PRO A 97 -17.98 -12.01 4.64
N LEU A 98 -17.95 -11.47 3.42
CA LEU A 98 -18.94 -11.77 2.38
C LEU A 98 -19.03 -13.27 2.03
N ASN A 99 -17.91 -14.01 2.12
CA ASN A 99 -17.88 -15.46 1.88
C ASN A 99 -18.53 -16.31 2.99
N ARG A 100 -18.98 -15.69 4.08
CA ARG A 100 -19.71 -16.32 5.19
C ARG A 100 -21.17 -15.88 5.26
N LEU A 101 -21.61 -15.02 4.35
CA LEU A 101 -23.01 -14.65 4.22
C LEU A 101 -23.74 -15.71 3.39
N ASP A 102 -24.94 -16.06 3.80
CA ASP A 102 -25.77 -17.01 3.06
C ASP A 102 -26.60 -16.31 1.96
N GLU A 103 -27.22 -17.12 1.10
CA GLU A 103 -28.03 -16.61 -0.01
C GLU A 103 -29.22 -15.74 0.46
N ARG A 104 -29.80 -16.05 1.62
CA ARG A 104 -30.96 -15.29 2.14
C ARG A 104 -30.56 -13.91 2.64
N GLU A 105 -29.32 -13.79 3.12
CA GLU A 105 -28.73 -12.53 3.58
C GLU A 105 -28.27 -11.63 2.44
N LEU A 106 -27.73 -12.23 1.37
CA LEU A 106 -27.33 -11.50 0.16
C LEU A 106 -28.51 -11.12 -0.73
N CYS A 107 -29.57 -11.93 -0.72
CA CYS A 107 -30.77 -11.74 -1.55
C CYS A 107 -32.02 -11.63 -0.67
N PRO A 108 -32.30 -10.46 -0.07
CA PRO A 108 -33.41 -10.29 0.89
C PRO A 108 -34.82 -10.32 0.25
N GLY A 109 -34.93 -10.57 -1.05
CA GLY A 109 -36.19 -10.72 -1.78
C GLY A 109 -36.89 -9.41 -2.16
N GLY A 110 -37.99 -9.52 -2.91
CA GLY A 110 -38.70 -8.38 -3.50
C GLY A 110 -39.35 -7.44 -2.48
N ASP A 111 -39.85 -7.97 -1.37
CA ASP A 111 -40.54 -7.17 -0.34
C ASP A 111 -39.59 -6.20 0.38
N VAL A 112 -38.36 -6.66 0.66
CA VAL A 112 -37.34 -5.81 1.27
C VAL A 112 -36.87 -4.73 0.29
N LEU A 113 -36.68 -5.09 -0.98
CA LEU A 113 -36.34 -4.13 -2.03
C LEU A 113 -37.43 -3.06 -2.21
N ALA A 114 -38.71 -3.45 -2.20
CA ALA A 114 -39.84 -2.53 -2.29
C ALA A 114 -39.85 -1.51 -1.14
N ARG A 115 -39.57 -1.97 0.09
CA ARG A 115 -39.46 -1.11 1.27
C ARG A 115 -38.28 -0.13 1.20
N VAL A 116 -37.11 -0.57 0.71
CA VAL A 116 -35.96 0.32 0.48
C VAL A 116 -36.28 1.39 -0.57
N ASN A 117 -36.89 1.00 -1.71
CA ASN A 117 -37.28 1.92 -2.76
C ASN A 117 -38.32 2.96 -2.30
N ALA A 118 -39.19 2.60 -1.36
CA ALA A 118 -40.14 3.53 -0.75
C ALA A 118 -39.46 4.53 0.21
N SER A 119 -38.38 4.13 0.88
CA SER A 119 -37.65 4.99 1.84
C SER A 119 -36.72 6.03 1.20
N LEU A 120 -36.42 5.86 -0.09
CA LEU A 120 -35.54 6.74 -0.88
C LEU A 120 -36.32 7.65 -1.85
N ARG A 121 -37.64 7.74 -1.68
CA ARG A 121 -38.54 8.67 -2.39
C ARG A 121 -38.95 9.80 -1.47
#